data_AF-A0AAV1TN30-F1
#
_entry.id   AF-A0AAV1TN30-F1
#
_cell.length_a   1.000
_cell.length_b   1.000
_cell.length_c   1.000
_cell.angle_alpha   90.00
_cell.angle_beta   90.00
_cell.angle_gamma   90.00
#
_symmetry.space_group_name_H-M   'P 1'
#
loop_
_entity.id
_entity.type
_entity.pdbx_description
1 polymer ?
#
loop_
_entity_poly.entity_id
_entity_poly.type
_entity_poly.pdbx_seq_one_letter_code
_entity_poly.pdbx_strand_id
1 'polypeptide(L)'
;MSERQEEQDEDAPEIVSEFPAPPKFFVLYAEGQESGPAPPEPMSPTYHMFGSPYSTQDVVPDLLQPGKRVYATESEDGGAAAVVDYKAEMKKINRSLLANFVELVDILIKKPALFNEKLDEVELLFLNMHNLINAFRPHQARETVIQMLEMQVQERREAARDIRRTIDESRQAVERVHGELHESTDDQEAVDGACTAGASGDVKMENADEVAEMGNGSDAHHTSGAASAVALTPAQQEQAQKAREARQMQEQFFSALEAVMS
;
A
#
# COMPACT_ATOMS: atom_id res chain seq x y z
N MET A 1 53.11 -25.61 -36.60
CA MET A 1 51.84 -25.00 -37.04
C MET A 1 50.72 -25.88 -36.49
N SER A 2 49.98 -25.53 -35.45
CA SER A 2 49.84 -24.24 -34.78
C SER A 2 49.57 -24.47 -33.29
N GLU A 3 50.28 -23.71 -32.47
CA GLU A 3 49.94 -23.40 -31.08
C GLU A 3 48.52 -22.80 -31.08
N ARG A 4 47.62 -23.34 -30.26
CA ARG A 4 46.34 -22.70 -29.97
C ARG A 4 46.46 -22.16 -28.56
N GLN A 5 46.51 -20.84 -28.47
CA GLN A 5 46.77 -20.07 -27.26
C GLN A 5 45.94 -20.54 -26.07
N GLU A 6 46.63 -20.76 -24.96
CA GLU A 6 46.09 -20.59 -23.61
C GLU A 6 45.62 -19.14 -23.51
N GLU A 7 44.30 -18.91 -23.57
CA GLU A 7 43.72 -17.62 -23.21
C GLU A 7 43.97 -17.41 -21.73
N GLN A 8 44.96 -16.56 -21.45
CA GLN A 8 45.21 -15.98 -20.14
C GLN A 8 43.96 -15.20 -19.76
N ASP A 9 43.24 -15.69 -18.75
CA ASP A 9 42.25 -14.88 -18.04
C ASP A 9 43.02 -13.68 -17.44
N GLU A 10 43.00 -12.55 -18.15
CA GLU A 10 43.57 -11.30 -17.65
C GLU A 10 42.87 -10.92 -16.35
N ASP A 11 43.69 -10.67 -15.35
CA ASP A 11 43.38 -10.24 -13.99
C ASP A 11 42.65 -8.88 -14.03
N ALA A 12 41.35 -8.93 -14.31
CA ALA A 12 40.46 -7.79 -14.20
C ALA A 12 40.35 -7.41 -12.72
N PRO A 13 40.39 -6.11 -12.36
CA PRO A 13 40.39 -5.69 -10.97
C PRO A 13 39.17 -6.30 -10.28
N GLU A 14 39.46 -7.15 -9.30
CA GLU A 14 38.47 -7.82 -8.47
C GLU A 14 37.72 -6.73 -7.69
N ILE A 15 36.68 -6.16 -8.31
CA ILE A 15 35.71 -5.33 -7.61
C ILE A 15 34.99 -6.33 -6.72
N VAL A 16 35.52 -6.49 -5.50
CA VAL A 16 34.94 -7.28 -4.43
C VAL A 16 33.60 -6.64 -4.10
N SER A 17 32.59 -7.06 -4.84
CA SER A 17 31.20 -6.80 -4.49
C SER A 17 30.95 -7.44 -3.13
N GLU A 18 30.53 -6.63 -2.15
CA GLU A 18 30.07 -7.12 -0.84
C GLU A 18 28.87 -8.08 -0.95
N PHE A 19 28.22 -8.09 -2.11
CA PHE A 19 27.07 -8.94 -2.41
C PHE A 19 27.45 -10.06 -3.40
N PRO A 20 26.93 -11.28 -3.20
CA PRO A 20 27.14 -12.37 -4.14
C PRO A 20 26.53 -12.03 -5.50
N ALA A 21 27.19 -12.46 -6.58
CA ALA A 21 26.64 -12.33 -7.93
C ALA A 21 25.25 -12.98 -8.01
N PRO A 22 24.34 -12.42 -8.84
CA PRO A 22 23.00 -12.96 -8.97
C PRO A 22 23.04 -14.44 -9.40
N PRO A 23 22.06 -15.26 -8.99
CA PRO A 23 22.01 -16.66 -9.38
C PRO A 23 22.03 -16.87 -10.90
N LYS A 24 22.80 -17.86 -11.36
CA LYS A 24 23.04 -18.13 -12.79
C LYS A 24 21.77 -18.36 -13.64
N PHE A 25 20.62 -18.63 -13.03
CA PHE A 25 19.36 -18.83 -13.73
C PHE A 25 18.79 -17.55 -14.37
N PHE A 26 19.32 -16.36 -14.06
CA PHE A 26 18.85 -15.11 -14.66
C PHE A 26 18.96 -15.12 -16.21
N VAL A 27 19.94 -15.85 -16.75
CA VAL A 27 20.16 -15.98 -18.21
C VAL A 27 18.97 -16.66 -18.91
N LEU A 28 18.21 -17.50 -18.20
CA LEU A 28 17.04 -18.20 -18.75
C LEU A 28 15.87 -17.25 -19.06
N TYR A 29 15.91 -16.03 -18.53
CA TYR A 29 14.89 -15.00 -18.74
C TYR A 29 15.31 -13.95 -19.78
N ALA A 30 16.38 -14.20 -20.55
CA ALA A 30 16.91 -13.24 -21.53
C ALA A 30 15.91 -12.89 -22.64
N GLU A 31 15.06 -13.84 -23.02
CA GLU A 31 14.05 -13.68 -24.08
C GLU A 31 12.66 -13.26 -23.54
N GLY A 32 12.52 -13.09 -22.22
CA GLY A 32 11.27 -12.67 -21.57
C GLY A 32 10.93 -13.49 -20.32
N GLN A 33 9.81 -13.13 -19.68
CA GLN A 33 9.33 -13.75 -18.44
C GLN A 33 8.93 -15.23 -18.63
N GLU A 34 8.44 -15.58 -19.82
CA GLU A 34 7.92 -16.92 -20.15
C GLU A 34 9.01 -17.93 -20.53
N SER A 35 10.25 -17.49 -20.76
CA SER A 35 11.36 -18.35 -21.20
C SER A 35 12.02 -19.13 -20.05
N GLY A 36 11.81 -18.68 -18.81
CA GLY A 36 12.32 -19.34 -17.61
C GLY A 36 11.37 -20.41 -17.07
N PRO A 37 11.88 -21.42 -16.35
CA PRO A 37 11.02 -22.37 -15.64
C PRO A 37 10.18 -21.65 -14.59
N ALA A 38 8.92 -22.07 -14.43
CA ALA A 38 8.05 -21.57 -13.37
C ALA A 38 8.73 -21.74 -12.00
N PRO A 39 8.54 -20.78 -11.06
CA PRO A 39 9.11 -20.90 -9.74
C PRO A 39 8.67 -22.21 -9.09
N PRO A 40 9.57 -22.90 -8.35
CA PRO A 40 9.23 -24.15 -7.68
C PRO A 40 8.06 -23.92 -6.73
N GLU A 41 7.22 -24.95 -6.57
CA GLU A 41 6.11 -24.90 -5.61
C GLU A 41 6.62 -24.50 -4.22
N PRO A 42 5.88 -23.66 -3.48
CA PRO A 42 6.31 -23.21 -2.17
C PRO A 42 6.59 -24.43 -1.29
N MET A 43 7.80 -24.46 -0.74
CA MET A 43 8.26 -25.59 0.05
C MET A 43 7.38 -25.77 1.29
N SER A 44 7.41 -26.98 1.87
CA SER A 44 6.79 -27.36 3.15
C SER A 44 6.79 -26.22 4.18
N PRO A 45 5.83 -26.14 5.12
CA PRO A 45 5.49 -24.95 5.92
C PRO A 45 6.61 -24.38 6.80
N THR A 46 7.82 -24.94 6.78
CA THR A 46 9.01 -24.45 7.47
C THR A 46 10.21 -24.52 6.53
N TYR A 47 10.92 -23.40 6.36
CA TYR A 47 12.20 -23.30 5.63
C TYR A 47 13.28 -22.71 6.53
N HIS A 48 14.54 -23.13 6.38
CA HIS A 48 15.64 -22.56 7.16
C HIS A 48 16.31 -21.43 6.40
N MET A 49 16.29 -20.23 6.97
CA MET A 49 17.00 -19.07 6.45
C MET A 49 18.02 -18.65 7.50
N PHE A 50 19.30 -18.60 7.11
CA PHE A 50 20.43 -18.27 7.99
C PHE A 50 20.48 -19.10 9.28
N GLY A 51 20.20 -20.41 9.18
CA GLY A 51 20.21 -21.33 10.32
C GLY A 51 19.00 -21.22 11.25
N SER A 52 18.06 -20.30 10.99
CA SER A 52 16.81 -20.19 11.75
C SER A 52 15.64 -20.80 10.96
N PRO A 53 14.81 -21.67 11.57
CA PRO A 53 13.59 -22.16 10.94
C PRO A 53 12.55 -21.03 10.88
N TYR A 54 12.10 -20.68 9.68
CA TYR A 54 11.01 -19.75 9.41
C TYR A 54 9.80 -20.54 8.89
N SER A 55 8.59 -20.16 9.32
CA SER A 55 7.37 -20.73 8.76
C SER A 55 6.84 -19.87 7.62
N THR A 56 6.29 -20.50 6.59
CA THR A 56 5.53 -19.80 5.54
C THR A 56 4.12 -19.40 5.98
N GLN A 57 3.66 -19.90 7.14
CA GLN A 57 2.42 -19.44 7.74
C GLN A 57 2.70 -18.22 8.62
N ASP A 58 1.96 -17.14 8.38
CA ASP A 58 1.99 -15.92 9.19
C ASP A 58 1.19 -16.14 10.49
N VAL A 59 1.68 -17.07 11.31
CA VAL A 59 1.16 -17.29 12.67
C VAL A 59 2.06 -16.53 13.60
N VAL A 60 1.52 -15.50 14.25
CA VAL A 60 2.24 -14.78 15.29
C VAL A 60 2.65 -15.79 16.37
N PRO A 61 3.95 -15.99 16.63
CA PRO A 61 4.39 -16.95 17.62
C PRO A 61 3.76 -16.63 18.97
N ASP A 62 3.16 -17.63 19.61
CA ASP A 62 2.71 -17.47 20.99
C ASP A 62 3.95 -17.32 21.86
N LEU A 63 4.13 -16.14 22.41
CA LEU A 63 5.30 -15.83 23.23
C LEU A 63 5.20 -16.48 24.61
N LEU A 64 4.03 -17.02 24.99
CA LEU A 64 3.82 -17.65 26.28
C LEU A 64 4.11 -19.16 26.24
N GLN A 65 4.84 -19.63 27.24
CA GLN A 65 4.91 -21.07 27.54
C GLN A 65 3.51 -21.57 27.97
N PRO A 66 3.14 -22.82 27.66
CA PRO A 66 1.87 -23.38 28.09
C PRO A 66 1.73 -23.29 29.61
N GLY A 67 0.62 -22.72 30.10
CA GLY A 67 0.32 -22.54 31.53
C GLY A 67 0.68 -21.17 32.12
N LYS A 68 1.30 -20.26 31.38
CA LYS A 68 1.64 -18.89 31.82
C LYS A 68 0.64 -17.79 31.39
N ARG A 69 -0.44 -18.19 30.71
CA ARG A 69 -1.49 -17.27 30.24
C ARG A 69 -2.44 -16.90 31.40
N VAL A 70 -2.54 -15.60 31.68
CA VAL A 70 -3.30 -15.06 32.83
C VAL A 70 -4.73 -14.64 32.45
N TYR A 71 -5.07 -14.67 31.16
CA TYR A 71 -6.37 -14.27 30.62
C TYR A 71 -7.12 -15.48 30.03
N ALA A 72 -8.44 -15.46 30.14
CA ALA A 72 -9.31 -16.50 29.60
C ALA A 72 -9.28 -16.42 28.07
N THR A 73 -8.73 -17.45 27.41
CA THR A 73 -8.73 -17.55 25.94
C THR A 73 -9.86 -18.43 25.45
N GLU A 74 -10.20 -19.47 26.20
CA GLU A 74 -11.33 -20.34 25.94
C GLU A 74 -11.70 -20.89 27.32
N SER A 75 -12.96 -20.86 27.72
CA SER A 75 -13.39 -21.79 28.77
C SER A 75 -13.12 -23.20 28.25
N GLU A 76 -12.29 -23.98 28.95
CA GLU A 76 -12.02 -25.39 28.63
C GLU A 76 -13.30 -26.27 28.62
N ASP A 77 -14.45 -25.70 28.97
CA ASP A 77 -15.77 -26.26 28.80
C ASP A 77 -16.34 -25.88 27.41
N GLY A 78 -16.20 -26.79 26.45
CA GLY A 78 -16.52 -26.63 25.02
C GLY A 78 -18.00 -26.36 24.68
N GLY A 79 -18.48 -25.14 24.95
CA GLY A 79 -19.87 -24.76 24.65
C GLY A 79 -20.07 -23.52 23.78
N ALA A 80 -19.20 -22.51 23.85
CA ALA A 80 -19.31 -21.33 23.02
C ALA A 80 -17.98 -20.58 23.06
N ALA A 81 -17.46 -20.16 21.91
CA ALA A 81 -16.39 -19.18 21.84
C ALA A 81 -16.91 -17.88 22.48
N ALA A 82 -16.76 -17.77 23.81
CA ALA A 82 -17.06 -16.54 24.52
C ALA A 82 -16.18 -15.46 23.90
N VAL A 83 -16.81 -14.47 23.26
CA VAL A 83 -16.12 -13.32 22.67
C VAL A 83 -15.25 -12.72 23.77
N VAL A 84 -13.93 -12.95 23.68
CA VAL A 84 -12.99 -12.45 24.68
C VAL A 84 -13.05 -10.93 24.64
N ASP A 85 -13.44 -10.32 25.75
CA ASP A 85 -13.38 -8.86 25.89
C ASP A 85 -11.90 -8.46 26.10
N TYR A 86 -11.18 -8.27 25.00
CA TYR A 86 -9.79 -7.84 24.97
C TYR A 86 -9.56 -6.57 25.80
N LYS A 87 -10.55 -5.67 25.86
CA LYS A 87 -10.43 -4.40 26.61
C LYS A 87 -10.52 -4.63 28.11
N ALA A 88 -11.41 -5.52 28.56
CA ALA A 88 -11.52 -5.87 29.98
C ALA A 88 -10.26 -6.61 30.48
N GLU A 89 -9.79 -7.60 29.71
CA GLU A 89 -8.58 -8.36 30.06
C GLU A 89 -7.33 -7.47 30.07
N MET A 90 -7.17 -6.58 29.09
CA MET A 90 -6.05 -5.63 29.06
C MET A 90 -6.06 -4.71 30.29
N LYS A 91 -7.24 -4.21 30.70
CA LYS A 91 -7.38 -3.38 31.90
C LYS A 91 -7.04 -4.15 33.17
N LYS A 92 -7.42 -5.43 33.25
CA LYS A 92 -7.12 -6.29 34.39
C LYS A 92 -5.62 -6.52 34.53
N ILE A 93 -4.94 -6.85 33.42
CA ILE A 93 -3.48 -7.03 33.39
C ILE A 93 -2.78 -5.72 33.74
N ASN A 94 -3.21 -4.59 33.20
CA ASN A 94 -2.64 -3.27 33.51
C ASN A 94 -2.76 -2.93 35.01
N ARG A 95 -3.93 -3.17 35.63
CA ARG A 95 -4.09 -2.98 37.07
C ARG A 95 -3.18 -3.91 37.89
N SER A 96 -3.00 -5.15 37.43
CA SER A 96 -2.07 -6.10 38.05
C SER A 96 -0.60 -5.70 37.87
N LEU A 97 -0.24 -5.08 36.74
CA LEU A 97 1.10 -4.57 36.48
C LEU A 97 1.42 -3.40 37.42
N LEU A 98 0.49 -2.45 37.56
CA LEU A 98 0.66 -1.31 38.45
C LEU A 98 0.80 -1.74 39.92
N ALA A 99 -0.01 -2.72 40.36
CA ALA A 99 0.12 -3.28 41.70
C ALA A 99 1.50 -3.92 41.92
N ASN A 100 1.97 -4.75 40.98
CA ASN A 100 3.30 -5.36 41.05
C ASN A 100 4.43 -4.34 41.00
N PHE A 101 4.28 -3.25 40.25
CA PHE A 101 5.27 -2.18 40.23
C PHE A 101 5.39 -1.48 41.59
N VAL A 102 4.27 -1.19 42.25
CA VAL A 102 4.28 -0.61 43.60
C VAL A 102 4.89 -1.59 44.60
N GLU A 103 4.56 -2.88 44.52
CA GLU A 103 5.19 -3.93 45.35
C GLU A 103 6.70 -4.03 45.13
N LEU A 104 7.15 -3.93 43.87
CA LEU A 104 8.58 -3.93 43.52
C LEU A 104 9.30 -2.75 44.16
N VAL A 105 8.73 -1.54 44.08
CA VAL A 105 9.30 -0.35 44.75
C VAL A 105 9.38 -0.57 46.27
N ASP A 106 8.34 -1.14 46.87
CA ASP A 106 8.31 -1.45 48.30
C ASP A 106 9.38 -2.48 48.72
N ILE A 107 9.61 -3.49 47.88
CA ILE A 107 10.65 -4.52 48.08
C ILE A 107 12.04 -3.93 47.91
N LEU A 108 12.25 -3.03 46.94
CA LEU A 108 13.54 -2.35 46.79
C LEU A 108 13.90 -1.52 48.02
N ILE A 109 12.91 -0.93 48.71
CA ILE A 109 13.11 -0.18 49.95
C ILE A 109 13.34 -1.12 51.14
N LYS A 110 12.54 -2.19 51.29
CA LYS A 110 12.55 -3.06 52.49
C LYS A 110 13.58 -4.20 52.42
N LYS A 111 13.69 -4.87 51.27
CA LYS A 111 14.48 -6.10 51.05
C LYS A 111 14.95 -6.20 49.59
N PRO A 112 16.06 -5.52 49.23
CA PRO A 112 16.52 -5.48 47.83
C PRO A 112 16.95 -6.84 47.29
N ALA A 113 17.21 -7.86 48.11
CA ALA A 113 17.64 -9.18 47.64
C ALA A 113 16.56 -9.97 46.87
N LEU A 114 15.27 -9.64 47.05
CA LEU A 114 14.14 -10.35 46.43
C LEU A 114 13.61 -9.65 45.18
N PHE A 115 14.34 -8.69 44.62
CA PHE A 115 13.85 -7.90 43.47
C PHE A 115 13.65 -8.74 42.20
N ASN A 116 14.49 -9.77 41.97
CA ASN A 116 14.44 -10.58 40.76
C ASN A 116 13.11 -11.33 40.62
N GLU A 117 12.60 -11.93 41.69
CA GLU A 117 11.33 -12.67 41.65
C GLU A 117 10.16 -11.78 41.22
N LYS A 118 10.13 -10.53 41.70
CA LYS A 118 9.11 -9.55 41.30
C LYS A 118 9.32 -9.00 39.91
N LEU A 119 10.56 -8.91 39.45
CA LEU A 119 10.89 -8.53 38.08
C LEU A 119 10.38 -9.60 37.11
N ASP A 120 10.60 -10.88 37.41
CA ASP A 120 10.09 -12.00 36.62
C ASP A 120 8.55 -12.01 36.53
N GLU A 121 7.85 -11.67 37.63
CA GLU A 121 6.40 -11.49 37.64
C GLU A 121 5.95 -10.34 36.72
N VAL A 122 6.69 -9.22 36.72
CA VAL A 122 6.42 -8.07 35.84
C VAL A 122 6.68 -8.42 34.37
N GLU A 123 7.78 -9.11 34.07
CA GLU A 123 8.10 -9.60 32.72
C GLU A 123 6.98 -10.52 32.20
N LEU A 124 6.49 -11.42 33.04
CA LEU A 124 5.37 -12.30 32.72
C LEU A 124 4.10 -11.51 32.38
N LEU A 125 3.79 -10.43 33.10
CA LEU A 125 2.64 -9.57 32.78
C LEU A 125 2.80 -8.84 31.45
N PHE A 126 4.00 -8.38 31.10
CA PHE A 126 4.27 -7.79 29.79
C PHE A 126 4.13 -8.81 28.66
N LEU A 127 4.61 -10.03 28.86
CA LEU A 127 4.46 -11.12 27.90
C LEU A 127 2.98 -11.44 27.63
N ASN A 128 2.16 -11.46 28.70
CA ASN A 128 0.71 -11.62 28.62
C ASN A 128 0.04 -10.47 27.84
N MET A 129 0.44 -9.22 28.08
CA MET A 129 -0.08 -8.09 27.30
C MET A 129 0.31 -8.17 25.82
N HIS A 130 1.56 -8.54 25.53
CA HIS A 130 2.02 -8.71 24.16
C HIS A 130 1.19 -9.75 23.43
N ASN A 131 0.89 -10.88 24.07
CA ASN A 131 0.07 -11.91 23.44
C ASN A 131 -1.38 -11.46 23.23
N LEU A 132 -1.94 -10.70 24.18
CA LEU A 132 -3.28 -10.14 24.03
C LEU A 132 -3.36 -9.13 22.86
N ILE A 133 -2.31 -8.32 22.67
CA ILE A 133 -2.18 -7.42 21.52
C ILE A 133 -2.06 -8.22 20.21
N ASN A 134 -1.22 -9.26 20.20
CA ASN A 134 -1.06 -10.14 19.05
C ASN A 134 -2.38 -10.79 18.63
N ALA A 135 -3.15 -11.30 19.60
CA ALA A 135 -4.47 -11.88 19.37
C ALA A 135 -5.49 -10.85 18.85
N PHE A 136 -5.30 -9.56 19.13
CA PHE A 136 -6.17 -8.49 18.63
C PHE A 136 -5.80 -8.01 17.20
N ARG A 137 -4.59 -8.30 16.69
CA ARG A 137 -4.14 -7.86 15.36
C ARG A 137 -5.09 -8.24 14.21
N PRO A 138 -5.64 -9.46 14.14
CA PRO A 138 -6.55 -9.82 13.05
C PRO A 138 -7.85 -8.98 13.07
N HIS A 139 -8.35 -8.63 14.26
CA HIS A 139 -9.48 -7.73 14.40
C HIS A 139 -9.13 -6.33 13.91
N GLN A 140 -7.98 -5.79 14.35
CA GLN A 140 -7.50 -4.48 13.90
C GLN A 140 -7.35 -4.41 12.38
N ALA A 141 -6.77 -5.43 11.75
CA ALA A 141 -6.60 -5.47 10.30
C ALA A 141 -7.94 -5.41 9.56
N ARG A 142 -8.97 -6.13 10.05
CA ARG A 142 -10.31 -6.09 9.47
C ARG A 142 -10.93 -4.70 9.57
N GLU A 143 -10.88 -4.08 10.75
CA GLU A 143 -11.40 -2.71 10.94
C GLU A 143 -10.68 -1.70 10.03
N THR A 144 -9.36 -1.81 9.89
CA THR A 144 -8.59 -0.96 8.96
C THR A 144 -9.07 -1.14 7.51
N VAL A 145 -9.30 -2.38 7.07
CA VAL A 145 -9.80 -2.64 5.71
C VAL A 145 -11.22 -2.08 5.52
N ILE A 146 -12.09 -2.22 6.51
CA ILE A 146 -13.44 -1.63 6.49
C ILE A 146 -13.35 -0.11 6.34
N GLN A 147 -12.53 0.55 7.16
CA GLN A 147 -12.33 1.99 7.10
C GLN A 147 -11.79 2.45 5.74
N MET A 148 -10.84 1.70 5.15
CA MET A 148 -10.34 1.97 3.80
C MET A 148 -11.44 1.87 2.75
N LEU A 149 -12.30 0.85 2.82
CA LEU A 149 -13.41 0.67 1.89
C LEU A 149 -14.47 1.76 2.05
N GLU A 150 -14.78 2.17 3.28
CA GLU A 150 -15.70 3.28 3.55
C GLU A 150 -15.19 4.59 2.95
N MET A 151 -13.89 4.86 3.09
CA MET A 151 -13.24 6.02 2.47
C MET A 151 -13.35 5.99 0.94
N GLN A 152 -13.05 4.85 0.31
CA GLN A 152 -13.17 4.69 -1.14
C GLN A 152 -14.62 4.88 -1.64
N VAL A 153 -15.61 4.38 -0.88
CA VAL A 153 -17.03 4.59 -1.21
C VAL A 153 -17.37 6.07 -1.12
N GLN A 154 -16.89 6.77 -0.10
CA GLN A 154 -17.13 8.19 0.08
C GLN A 154 -16.51 9.03 -1.04
N GLU A 155 -15.24 8.78 -1.39
CA GLU A 155 -14.54 9.44 -2.51
C GLU A 155 -15.30 9.24 -3.83
N ARG A 156 -15.75 8.01 -4.12
CA ARG A 156 -16.53 7.72 -5.34
C ARG A 156 -17.87 8.45 -5.36
N ARG A 157 -18.53 8.59 -4.20
CA ARG A 157 -19.77 9.36 -4.08
C ARG A 157 -19.54 10.86 -4.26
N GLU A 158 -18.42 11.39 -3.81
CA GLU A 158 -18.02 12.77 -4.03
C GLU A 158 -17.74 13.03 -5.50
N ALA A 159 -16.90 12.21 -6.14
CA ALA A 159 -16.64 12.29 -7.57
C ALA A 159 -17.92 12.21 -8.42
N ALA A 160 -18.85 11.31 -8.06
CA ALA A 160 -20.13 11.21 -8.75
C ALA A 160 -21.02 12.45 -8.56
N ARG A 161 -20.99 13.09 -7.39
CA ARG A 161 -21.68 14.37 -7.15
C ARG A 161 -21.07 15.50 -7.95
N ASP A 162 -19.75 15.56 -8.03
CA ASP A 162 -19.03 16.58 -8.80
C ASP A 162 -19.32 16.44 -10.30
N ILE A 163 -19.32 15.21 -10.84
CA ILE A 163 -19.72 14.96 -12.24
C ILE A 163 -21.17 15.38 -12.49
N ARG A 164 -22.10 15.06 -11.59
CA ARG A 164 -23.50 15.50 -11.75
C ARG A 164 -23.62 17.02 -11.74
N ARG A 165 -22.89 17.69 -10.86
CA ARG A 165 -22.84 19.14 -10.78
C ARG A 165 -22.32 19.76 -12.08
N THR A 166 -21.23 19.24 -12.65
CA THR A 166 -20.68 19.77 -13.91
C THR A 166 -21.61 19.51 -15.10
N ILE A 167 -22.34 18.38 -15.10
CA ILE A 167 -23.39 18.12 -16.10
C ILE A 167 -24.53 19.13 -15.97
N ASP A 168 -25.01 19.41 -14.76
CA ASP A 168 -26.09 20.38 -14.55
C ASP A 168 -25.66 21.81 -14.93
N GLU A 169 -24.42 22.20 -14.57
CA GLU A 169 -23.83 23.50 -14.95
C GLU A 169 -23.70 23.63 -16.48
N SER A 170 -23.20 22.60 -17.16
CA SER A 170 -23.08 22.59 -18.63
C SER A 170 -24.44 22.58 -19.33
N ARG A 171 -25.41 21.81 -18.83
CA ARG A 171 -26.79 21.81 -19.35
C ARG A 171 -27.41 23.21 -19.24
N GLN A 172 -27.30 23.87 -18.09
CA GLN A 172 -27.78 25.24 -17.93
C GLN A 172 -27.07 26.22 -18.86
N ALA A 173 -25.76 26.05 -19.09
CA ALA A 173 -25.03 26.89 -20.04
C ALA A 173 -25.55 26.71 -21.47
N VAL A 174 -25.80 25.46 -21.90
CA VAL A 174 -26.39 25.17 -23.23
C VAL A 174 -27.80 25.74 -23.35
N GLU A 175 -28.65 25.58 -22.32
CA GLU A 175 -30.00 26.14 -22.31
C GLU A 175 -29.99 27.68 -22.40
N ARG A 176 -29.05 28.37 -21.74
CA ARG A 176 -28.87 29.83 -21.88
C ARG A 176 -28.51 30.25 -23.30
N VAL A 177 -27.49 29.62 -23.89
CA VAL A 177 -27.06 29.93 -25.26
C VAL A 177 -28.20 29.64 -26.27
N HIS A 178 -28.92 28.53 -26.08
CA HIS A 178 -30.07 28.22 -26.93
C HIS A 178 -31.20 29.25 -26.80
N GLY A 179 -31.49 29.74 -25.58
CA GLY A 179 -32.45 30.83 -25.35
C GLY A 179 -32.04 32.14 -26.02
N GLU A 180 -30.77 32.54 -25.90
CA GLU A 180 -30.22 33.73 -26.56
C GLU A 180 -30.31 33.65 -28.10
N LEU A 181 -30.08 32.46 -28.67
CA LEU A 181 -30.23 32.22 -30.11
C LEU A 181 -31.68 32.25 -30.57
N HIS A 182 -32.63 31.72 -29.78
CA HIS A 182 -34.05 31.76 -30.14
C HIS A 182 -34.62 33.20 -30.09
N GLU A 183 -34.20 34.00 -29.11
CA GLU A 183 -34.61 35.41 -29.00
C GLU A 183 -34.04 36.27 -30.15
N SER A 184 -32.87 35.93 -30.67
CA SER A 184 -32.28 36.59 -31.85
C SER A 184 -32.82 36.10 -33.20
N THR A 185 -33.53 34.96 -33.23
CA THR A 185 -34.14 34.42 -34.47
C THR A 185 -35.57 34.96 -34.67
N ASP A 186 -36.32 35.26 -33.59
CA ASP A 186 -37.65 35.89 -33.68
C ASP A 186 -37.61 37.33 -34.24
N ASP A 187 -36.47 38.04 -34.12
CA ASP A 187 -36.24 39.32 -34.81
C ASP A 187 -35.91 39.15 -36.30
N GLN A 188 -35.57 37.94 -36.75
CA GLN A 188 -35.12 37.64 -38.12
C GLN A 188 -36.23 36.98 -38.97
N GLU A 189 -37.22 36.30 -38.38
CA GLU A 189 -38.34 35.66 -39.11
C GLU A 189 -39.39 36.65 -39.67
N ALA A 190 -39.29 37.95 -39.38
CA ALA A 190 -40.11 38.97 -40.04
C ALA A 190 -39.64 39.33 -41.46
N VAL A 191 -38.49 38.83 -41.93
CA VAL A 191 -37.89 39.23 -43.21
C VAL A 191 -37.22 38.09 -44.00
N ASP A 192 -37.91 36.97 -44.26
CA ASP A 192 -37.70 36.27 -45.55
C ASP A 192 -38.79 35.24 -45.84
N GLY A 193 -39.85 35.72 -46.49
CA GLY A 193 -40.85 34.87 -47.16
C GLY A 193 -40.70 34.96 -48.67
N ALA A 194 -39.96 34.04 -49.30
CA ALA A 194 -40.14 33.69 -50.72
C ALA A 194 -39.45 32.36 -51.12
N CYS A 195 -40.27 31.29 -51.19
CA CYS A 195 -40.27 30.17 -52.14
C CYS A 195 -38.95 29.46 -52.55
N THR A 196 -38.88 28.14 -52.33
CA THR A 196 -38.88 27.12 -53.40
C THR A 196 -39.19 25.73 -52.84
N ALA A 197 -40.12 25.04 -53.51
CA ALA A 197 -40.48 23.65 -53.28
C ALA A 197 -39.52 22.71 -54.01
N GLY A 198 -39.19 21.55 -53.40
CA GLY A 198 -38.52 20.48 -54.13
C GLY A 198 -37.87 19.36 -53.31
N ALA A 199 -38.65 18.28 -53.14
CA ALA A 199 -38.23 16.87 -53.18
C ALA A 199 -37.49 16.21 -51.99
N SER A 200 -38.16 15.17 -51.49
CA SER A 200 -37.72 14.08 -50.63
C SER A 200 -36.43 13.37 -51.08
N GLY A 201 -35.66 12.89 -50.10
CA GLY A 201 -34.55 11.97 -50.28
C GLY A 201 -34.13 11.35 -48.94
N ASP A 202 -34.86 10.33 -48.53
CA ASP A 202 -34.60 9.42 -47.41
C ASP A 202 -33.41 8.50 -47.73
N VAL A 203 -32.30 8.57 -46.98
CA VAL A 203 -31.35 7.44 -46.81
C VAL A 203 -30.65 7.51 -45.44
N LYS A 204 -31.23 6.75 -44.50
CA LYS A 204 -30.62 5.70 -43.67
C LYS A 204 -29.21 5.89 -43.06
N MET A 205 -29.24 5.81 -41.73
CA MET A 205 -28.18 5.57 -40.74
C MET A 205 -27.39 4.27 -41.03
N GLU A 206 -26.07 4.34 -41.03
CA GLU A 206 -25.20 3.16 -40.88
C GLU A 206 -24.13 3.44 -39.82
N ASN A 207 -23.93 2.43 -38.99
CA ASN A 207 -23.14 2.38 -37.77
C ASN A 207 -21.72 1.92 -38.15
N ALA A 208 -20.68 2.56 -37.64
CA ALA A 208 -19.31 2.07 -37.77
C ALA A 208 -18.63 2.12 -36.39
N ASP A 209 -18.78 1.00 -35.71
CA ASP A 209 -17.92 0.56 -34.61
C ASP A 209 -16.64 0.04 -35.28
N GLU A 210 -15.52 0.76 -35.15
CA GLU A 210 -14.21 0.25 -35.54
C GLU A 210 -13.15 0.67 -34.53
N VAL A 211 -12.77 -0.33 -33.74
CA VAL A 211 -11.67 -0.37 -32.79
C VAL A 211 -10.36 -0.34 -33.59
N ALA A 212 -9.60 0.74 -33.49
CA ALA A 212 -8.25 0.84 -34.06
C ALA A 212 -7.20 0.68 -32.96
N GLU A 213 -6.82 -0.57 -32.72
CA GLU A 213 -5.56 -0.97 -32.11
C GLU A 213 -4.48 -0.90 -33.19
N MET A 214 -3.45 -0.07 -33.02
CA MET A 214 -2.26 -0.10 -33.86
C MET A 214 -1.00 0.09 -33.02
N GLY A 215 -0.30 -1.02 -32.81
CA GLY A 215 1.09 -1.02 -32.43
C GLY A 215 2.02 -0.87 -33.64
N ASN A 216 3.20 -0.32 -33.32
CA ASN A 216 4.54 -0.84 -33.65
C ASN A 216 5.42 -0.15 -34.71
N GLY A 217 6.69 0.05 -34.31
CA GLY A 217 7.92 0.15 -35.10
C GLY A 217 8.24 1.51 -35.74
N SER A 218 9.48 2.01 -35.84
CA SER A 218 10.82 1.55 -35.43
C SER A 218 11.86 2.59 -35.90
N ASP A 219 12.97 2.70 -35.15
CA ASP A 219 14.34 3.07 -35.55
C ASP A 219 14.69 4.36 -36.32
N ALA A 220 15.57 5.18 -35.70
CA ALA A 220 16.84 5.58 -36.32
C ALA A 220 17.88 6.05 -35.26
N HIS A 221 19.08 5.50 -35.41
CA HIS A 221 20.31 5.59 -34.61
C HIS A 221 21.10 6.92 -34.70
N HIS A 222 22.18 6.99 -33.88
CA HIS A 222 23.33 7.94 -33.80
C HIS A 222 23.19 9.08 -32.75
N THR A 223 24.14 9.42 -31.84
CA THR A 223 25.55 9.06 -31.59
C THR A 223 26.04 9.60 -30.24
N SER A 224 27.13 8.98 -29.75
CA SER A 224 28.27 9.58 -29.01
C SER A 224 28.11 9.89 -27.52
N GLY A 225 29.00 9.27 -26.74
CA GLY A 225 29.25 9.62 -25.35
C GLY A 225 29.97 10.96 -25.19
N ALA A 226 29.74 11.58 -24.03
CA ALA A 226 30.68 12.42 -23.29
C ALA A 226 30.07 12.74 -21.91
N ALA A 227 30.91 12.72 -20.88
CA ALA A 227 30.56 12.99 -19.49
C ALA A 227 30.04 14.42 -19.25
N SER A 228 28.93 14.58 -18.51
CA SER A 228 28.67 15.77 -17.68
C SER A 228 27.42 15.62 -16.81
N ALA A 229 27.52 16.10 -15.56
CA ALA A 229 26.50 16.37 -14.54
C ALA A 229 25.08 15.82 -14.77
N VAL A 230 24.69 14.85 -13.94
CA VAL A 230 23.33 14.28 -13.86
C VAL A 230 22.34 15.37 -13.45
N ALA A 231 21.70 15.99 -14.44
CA ALA A 231 20.45 16.72 -14.24
C ALA A 231 19.34 15.67 -14.07
N LEU A 232 18.65 15.69 -12.93
CA LEU A 232 17.52 14.83 -12.64
C LEU A 232 16.45 14.98 -13.74
N THR A 233 15.89 13.87 -14.19
CA THR A 233 14.77 13.90 -15.15
C THR A 233 13.56 14.61 -14.52
N PRO A 234 12.72 15.32 -15.30
CA PRO A 234 11.60 16.11 -14.77
C PRO A 234 10.60 15.27 -13.95
N ALA A 235 10.44 13.99 -14.26
CA ALA A 235 9.63 13.06 -13.48
C ALA A 235 10.24 12.75 -12.09
N GLN A 236 11.56 12.63 -11.99
CA GLN A 236 12.26 12.44 -10.70
C GLN A 236 12.21 13.71 -9.85
N GLN A 237 12.20 14.89 -10.48
CA GLN A 237 12.10 16.17 -9.79
C GLN A 237 10.72 16.39 -9.17
N GLU A 238 9.64 16.00 -9.87
CA GLU A 238 8.27 16.04 -9.33
C GLU A 238 8.08 15.08 -8.16
N GLN A 239 8.62 13.85 -8.25
CA GLN A 239 8.57 12.90 -7.14
C GLN A 239 9.37 13.37 -5.92
N ALA A 240 10.55 13.96 -6.13
CA ALA A 240 11.34 14.54 -5.06
C ALA A 240 10.62 15.73 -4.39
N GLN A 241 9.85 16.51 -5.16
CA GLN A 241 9.06 17.62 -4.65
C GLN A 241 7.86 17.12 -3.81
N LYS A 242 7.10 16.15 -4.30
CA LYS A 242 6.02 15.50 -3.54
C LYS A 242 6.52 14.86 -2.24
N ALA A 243 7.70 14.23 -2.27
CA ALA A 243 8.31 13.64 -1.08
C ALA A 243 8.73 14.71 -0.04
N ARG A 244 9.17 15.89 -0.49
CA ARG A 244 9.49 17.02 0.40
C ARG A 244 8.23 17.64 0.99
N GLU A 245 7.18 17.81 0.21
CA GLU A 245 5.88 18.32 0.68
C GLU A 245 5.25 17.37 1.70
N ALA A 246 5.32 16.05 1.47
CA ALA A 246 4.86 15.05 2.43
C ALA A 246 5.63 15.12 3.77
N ARG A 247 6.95 15.33 3.72
CA ARG A 247 7.77 15.51 4.94
C ARG A 247 7.41 16.80 5.69
N GLN A 248 7.20 17.90 4.96
CA GLN A 248 6.78 19.17 5.59
C GLN A 248 5.40 19.05 6.24
N MET A 249 4.45 18.35 5.62
CA MET A 249 3.15 18.09 6.24
C MET A 249 3.27 17.23 7.51
N GLN A 250 4.16 16.25 7.51
CA GLN A 250 4.44 15.45 8.72
C GLN A 250 5.05 16.31 9.83
N GLU A 251 6.06 17.13 9.53
CA GLU A 251 6.69 18.01 10.51
C GLU A 251 5.71 19.05 11.09
N GLN A 252 4.85 19.64 10.25
CA GLN A 252 3.79 20.54 10.71
C GLN A 252 2.77 19.82 11.60
N PHE A 253 2.40 18.58 11.26
CA PHE A 253 1.52 17.77 12.08
C PHE A 253 2.12 17.48 13.46
N PHE A 254 3.39 17.07 13.52
CA PHE A 254 4.08 16.77 14.78
C PHE A 254 4.31 18.03 15.63
N SER A 255 4.65 19.16 15.00
CA SER A 255 4.80 20.44 15.69
C SER A 255 3.48 20.95 16.27
N ALA A 256 2.36 20.79 15.55
CA ALA A 256 1.03 21.12 16.06
C ALA A 256 0.64 20.23 17.26
N LEU A 257 1.04 18.95 17.25
CA LEU A 257 0.80 18.02 18.34
C LEU A 257 1.64 18.37 19.58
N GLU A 258 2.88 18.80 19.39
CA GLU A 258 3.77 19.28 20.45
C GLU A 258 3.23 20.57 21.10
N ALA A 259 2.70 21.50 20.29
CA ALA A 259 2.10 22.74 20.78
C ALA A 259 0.78 22.54 21.53
N VAL A 260 0.06 21.44 21.30
CA VAL A 260 -1.18 21.09 22.01
C VAL A 260 -0.90 20.32 23.31
N MET A 261 0.26 19.67 23.42
CA MET A 261 0.66 18.92 24.61
C MET A 261 1.47 19.74 25.63
N SER A 262 1.87 20.97 25.27
CA SER A 262 2.57 21.91 26.15
C SER A 262 1.65 23.00 26.70
#